data_AF-A0A499V2K3-F1
#
_entry.id   AF-A0A499V2K3-F1
#
_cell.length_a   1.000
_cell.length_b   1.000
_cell.length_c   1.000
_cell.angle_alpha   90.00
_cell.angle_beta   90.00
_cell.angle_gamma   90.00
#
_symmetry.space_group_name_H-M   'P 1'
#
loop_
_entity.id
_entity.type
_entity.pdbx_description
1 polymer ?
#
loop_
_entity_poly.entity_id
_entity_poly.type
_entity_poly.pdbx_seq_one_letter_code
_entity_poly.pdbx_strand_id
1 'polypeptide(L)'
;MTKNAATESLSAVRSDAEGDTRPERRVAGGAEEDAGRRDRPAFRLLVAAWLRRRFWRTVLFLTGGLTVKGKLPKGGCVVVANHSSHADTAVLLAALSVARAPRVAAAADYWFLKRARRLVCSVLAAAFPVRRHGGGYSDLQDIAGPMLRAGHAVVVFPEGTRGEGRVGPFRRGAVDLAVSHGVPVVPVALSGTAELLPKRGRLRPHAVRVRIGQPLTDPDADTARTAVLELLAECRPRDSRVRHRIARLAVSWKGLGLVAAWSFTEALSWPLLPELALAVLCVAAPRAGLRLTLSAAVASVAGGLVALGLYSGTSVDLPQPLTTTRMHTTAQKEIRLEGARAVRHQPASGIPYKVYAAEAGRAGVPAGEWVLRSTAARGQRIVGVGLVLTLIGVLTQRWRRFFPQYLVLVGVAFIALFALVISSWR
;
A
#
# COMPACT_ATOMS: atom_id res chain seq x y z
N MET A 1 83.84 18.38 32.18
CA MET A 1 82.91 17.28 32.50
C MET A 1 83.25 16.08 31.64
N THR A 2 83.78 15.04 32.29
CA THR A 2 83.82 13.61 31.93
C THR A 2 82.48 13.11 31.35
N LYS A 3 82.33 12.01 30.56
CA LYS A 3 83.11 10.79 30.30
C LYS A 3 82.44 10.02 29.13
N ASN A 4 83.25 9.36 28.29
CA ASN A 4 83.24 7.93 27.85
C ASN A 4 81.94 7.21 27.39
N ALA A 5 81.95 6.18 26.53
CA ALA A 5 82.94 5.51 25.67
C ALA A 5 82.25 4.30 24.94
N ALA A 6 82.95 3.76 23.91
CA ALA A 6 82.97 2.36 23.44
C ALA A 6 81.70 1.78 22.76
N THR A 7 81.76 0.95 21.70
CA THR A 7 82.61 -0.25 21.47
C THR A 7 82.51 -0.62 19.97
N GLU A 8 83.60 -0.54 19.20
CA GLU A 8 84.45 -1.61 18.64
C GLU A 8 83.97 -2.37 17.40
N SER A 9 84.84 -2.30 16.39
CA SER A 9 85.00 -3.17 15.23
C SER A 9 86.23 -4.05 15.42
N LEU A 10 86.21 -5.31 15.02
CA LEU A 10 87.41 -6.10 14.76
C LEU A 10 87.16 -7.20 13.72
N SER A 11 88.27 -7.62 13.11
CA SER A 11 88.44 -8.08 11.73
C SER A 11 88.86 -9.56 11.63
N ALA A 12 88.64 -10.11 10.43
CA ALA A 12 89.46 -11.12 9.71
C ALA A 12 89.53 -12.58 10.22
N VAL A 13 89.33 -13.53 9.30
CA VAL A 13 90.33 -14.53 8.83
C VAL A 13 89.72 -15.38 7.69
N ARG A 14 90.60 -15.86 6.83
CA ARG A 14 90.48 -16.46 5.49
C ARG A 14 90.65 -18.00 5.59
N SER A 15 89.92 -18.80 4.81
CA SER A 15 90.48 -19.93 4.00
C SER A 15 89.41 -20.80 3.34
N ASP A 16 89.74 -21.19 2.12
CA ASP A 16 89.08 -22.03 1.12
C ASP A 16 88.69 -23.45 1.56
N ALA A 17 87.65 -24.03 0.94
CA ALA A 17 87.68 -25.37 0.32
C ALA A 17 86.36 -25.71 -0.40
N GLU A 18 86.51 -26.29 -1.59
CA GLU A 18 85.50 -26.70 -2.58
C GLU A 18 84.61 -27.90 -2.20
N GLY A 19 83.49 -28.00 -2.93
CA GLY A 19 82.66 -29.20 -3.12
C GLY A 19 81.18 -28.88 -2.90
N ASP A 20 80.19 -29.28 -3.70
CA ASP A 20 80.09 -30.09 -4.90
C ASP A 20 78.70 -29.76 -5.51
N THR A 21 78.60 -29.94 -6.82
CA THR A 21 77.52 -29.64 -7.75
C THR A 21 76.16 -30.30 -7.47
N ARG A 22 75.05 -29.55 -7.68
CA ARG A 22 73.79 -30.02 -8.31
C ARG A 22 72.85 -28.83 -8.63
N PRO A 23 72.16 -28.81 -9.78
CA PRO A 23 71.38 -27.66 -10.23
C PRO A 23 69.94 -27.73 -9.71
N GLU A 24 69.53 -26.79 -8.86
CA GLU A 24 68.11 -26.63 -8.52
C GLU A 24 67.38 -25.91 -9.65
N ARG A 25 66.45 -26.66 -10.24
CA ARG A 25 65.45 -26.22 -11.20
C ARG A 25 64.73 -24.95 -10.72
N ARG A 26 64.69 -23.94 -11.59
CA ARG A 26 63.66 -22.88 -11.56
C ARG A 26 62.28 -23.51 -11.45
N VAL A 27 61.62 -23.39 -10.31
CA VAL A 27 60.17 -23.55 -10.19
C VAL A 27 59.54 -22.21 -10.55
N ALA A 28 59.43 -21.96 -11.87
CA ALA A 28 58.45 -21.02 -12.40
C ALA A 28 57.09 -21.72 -12.33
N GLY A 29 56.42 -21.61 -11.18
CA GLY A 29 55.17 -22.33 -10.92
C GLY A 29 54.55 -21.89 -9.60
N GLY A 30 54.20 -20.61 -9.50
CA GLY A 30 53.56 -20.07 -8.30
C GLY A 30 52.81 -18.75 -8.50
N ALA A 31 52.93 -18.10 -9.67
CA ALA A 31 52.31 -16.80 -9.91
C ALA A 31 50.95 -16.86 -10.65
N GLU A 32 50.57 -17.99 -11.25
CA GLU A 32 49.30 -18.10 -12.00
C GLU A 32 48.13 -18.71 -11.21
N GLU A 33 48.36 -19.48 -10.15
CA GLU A 33 47.26 -20.06 -9.37
C GLU A 33 46.63 -19.11 -8.33
N ASP A 34 47.32 -18.03 -7.94
CA ASP A 34 46.81 -17.12 -6.89
C ASP A 34 45.95 -15.95 -7.43
N ALA A 35 45.86 -15.80 -8.76
CA ALA A 35 44.96 -14.85 -9.40
C ALA A 35 43.49 -15.30 -9.39
N GLY A 36 43.21 -16.61 -9.23
CA GLY A 36 41.87 -17.18 -9.28
C GLY A 36 41.07 -17.19 -7.96
N ARG A 37 41.68 -16.74 -6.85
CA ARG A 37 41.10 -16.88 -5.50
C ARG A 37 40.48 -15.59 -4.93
N ARG A 38 40.70 -14.42 -5.55
CA ARG A 38 40.30 -13.10 -5.01
C ARG A 38 38.82 -12.68 -5.20
N ASP A 39 38.03 -13.34 -6.06
CA ASP A 39 36.65 -12.86 -6.40
C ASP A 39 35.46 -13.75 -5.99
N ARG A 40 35.70 -14.94 -5.45
CA ARG A 40 34.64 -15.90 -5.10
C ARG A 40 33.64 -15.42 -4.02
N PRO A 41 34.02 -14.69 -2.96
CA PRO A 41 33.05 -14.20 -1.97
C PRO A 41 32.19 -13.05 -2.53
N ALA A 42 32.76 -12.12 -3.29
CA ALA A 42 32.03 -10.99 -3.87
C ALA A 42 30.94 -11.46 -4.86
N PHE A 43 31.28 -12.40 -5.74
CA PHE A 43 30.35 -12.96 -6.71
C PHE A 43 29.15 -13.67 -6.03
N ARG A 44 29.40 -14.55 -5.04
CA ARG A 44 28.34 -15.24 -4.30
C ARG A 44 27.40 -14.27 -3.58
N LEU A 45 27.94 -13.18 -3.04
CA LEU A 45 27.15 -12.13 -2.37
C LEU A 45 26.24 -11.39 -3.35
N LEU A 46 26.74 -11.08 -4.54
CA LEU A 46 25.98 -10.44 -5.62
C LEU A 46 24.87 -11.36 -6.15
N VAL A 47 25.16 -12.65 -6.37
CA VAL A 47 24.16 -13.65 -6.77
C VAL A 47 23.06 -13.76 -5.70
N ALA A 48 23.43 -13.86 -4.42
CA ALA A 48 22.46 -13.90 -3.34
C ALA A 48 21.62 -12.62 -3.26
N ALA A 49 22.22 -11.44 -3.46
CA ALA A 49 21.51 -10.17 -3.52
C ALA A 49 20.56 -10.09 -4.73
N TRP A 50 20.97 -10.62 -5.88
CA TRP A 50 20.14 -10.70 -7.08
C TRP A 50 18.93 -11.60 -6.88
N LEU A 51 19.14 -12.81 -6.35
CA LEU A 51 18.07 -13.77 -6.05
C LEU A 51 17.06 -13.19 -5.06
N ARG A 52 17.53 -12.60 -3.95
CA ARG A 52 16.67 -11.91 -2.98
C ARG A 52 15.86 -10.80 -3.62
N ARG A 53 16.49 -9.94 -4.42
CA ARG A 53 15.81 -8.84 -5.09
C ARG A 53 14.74 -9.37 -6.04
N ARG A 54 15.03 -10.41 -6.82
CA ARG A 54 14.06 -11.01 -7.76
C ARG A 54 12.88 -11.65 -7.02
N PHE A 55 13.15 -12.37 -5.94
CA PHE A 55 12.12 -12.95 -5.07
C PHE A 55 11.18 -11.86 -4.52
N TRP A 56 11.72 -10.85 -3.84
CA TRP A 56 10.90 -9.80 -3.22
C TRP A 56 10.17 -8.93 -4.24
N ARG A 57 10.75 -8.67 -5.42
CA ARG A 57 10.03 -8.00 -6.52
C ARG A 57 8.84 -8.80 -7.01
N THR A 58 8.94 -10.13 -7.03
CA THR A 58 7.83 -11.01 -7.43
C THR A 58 6.73 -10.99 -6.38
N VAL A 59 7.08 -11.15 -5.10
CA VAL A 59 6.13 -11.08 -3.99
C VAL A 59 5.42 -9.72 -3.99
N LEU A 60 6.15 -8.62 -4.12
CA LEU A 60 5.57 -7.28 -4.16
C LEU A 60 4.71 -7.06 -5.41
N PHE A 61 5.09 -7.58 -6.58
CA PHE A 61 4.26 -7.55 -7.77
C PHE A 61 2.88 -8.20 -7.53
N LEU A 62 2.87 -9.39 -6.90
CA LEU A 62 1.63 -10.11 -6.58
C LEU A 62 0.81 -9.45 -5.45
N THR A 63 1.43 -8.61 -4.63
CA THR A 63 0.82 -8.03 -3.42
C THR A 63 0.56 -6.53 -3.52
N GLY A 64 0.56 -5.95 -4.73
CA GLY A 64 0.11 -4.56 -4.97
C GLY A 64 1.09 -3.68 -5.75
N GLY A 65 2.29 -4.18 -6.03
CA GLY A 65 3.30 -3.52 -6.86
C GLY A 65 4.28 -2.64 -6.07
N LEU A 66 5.43 -2.39 -6.69
CA LEU A 66 6.52 -1.58 -6.14
C LEU A 66 6.93 -0.51 -7.16
N THR A 67 6.87 0.76 -6.77
CA THR A 67 7.46 1.88 -7.53
C THR A 67 8.69 2.40 -6.80
N VAL A 68 9.81 2.53 -7.51
CA VAL A 68 11.07 3.05 -6.96
C VAL A 68 11.47 4.29 -7.72
N LYS A 69 11.82 5.37 -7.01
CA LYS A 69 12.44 6.57 -7.60
C LYS A 69 13.76 6.88 -6.88
N GLY A 70 14.73 7.41 -7.62
CA GLY A 70 16.08 7.66 -7.13
C GLY A 70 16.99 6.43 -7.22
N LYS A 71 18.27 6.62 -6.91
CA LYS A 71 19.32 5.59 -6.97
C LYS A 71 20.31 5.81 -5.84
N LEU A 72 20.94 4.74 -5.36
CA LEU A 72 22.05 4.85 -4.40
C LEU A 72 23.30 5.41 -5.10
N PRO A 73 24.18 6.10 -4.36
CA PRO A 73 25.48 6.54 -4.89
C PRO A 73 26.39 5.35 -5.23
N LYS A 74 27.50 5.64 -5.90
CA LYS A 74 28.60 4.68 -6.06
C LYS A 74 29.36 4.57 -4.73
N GLY A 75 29.93 3.41 -4.43
CA GLY A 75 30.65 3.16 -3.18
C GLY A 75 29.75 2.74 -2.01
N GLY A 76 30.32 2.72 -0.82
CA GLY A 76 29.62 2.38 0.41
C GLY A 76 28.75 3.55 0.88
N CYS A 77 27.62 3.25 1.51
CA CYS A 77 26.73 4.27 2.06
C CYS A 77 25.89 3.73 3.21
N VAL A 78 25.48 4.61 4.12
CA VAL A 78 24.51 4.27 5.17
C VAL A 78 23.12 4.73 4.72
N VAL A 79 22.22 3.79 4.52
CA VAL A 79 20.82 4.07 4.16
C VAL A 79 20.00 4.23 5.43
N VAL A 80 19.34 5.37 5.59
CA VAL A 80 18.41 5.64 6.69
C VAL A 80 16.99 5.70 6.17
N ALA A 81 16.08 4.92 6.76
CA ALA A 81 14.69 4.85 6.32
C ALA A 81 13.70 4.91 7.49
N ASN A 82 12.48 5.36 7.21
CA ASN A 82 11.38 5.24 8.18
C ASN A 82 10.98 3.77 8.39
N HIS A 83 10.59 3.42 9.62
CA HIS A 83 10.22 2.06 9.98
C HIS A 83 8.77 1.98 10.46
N SER A 84 7.86 1.47 9.64
CA SER A 84 6.42 1.44 9.91
C SER A 84 5.76 0.06 9.69
N SER A 85 6.50 -0.92 9.18
CA SER A 85 5.93 -2.21 8.75
C SER A 85 6.90 -3.38 8.92
N HIS A 86 6.36 -4.60 8.98
CA HIS A 86 7.18 -5.81 8.85
C HIS A 86 7.70 -6.00 7.42
N ALA A 87 7.07 -5.36 6.43
CA ALA A 87 7.47 -5.43 5.03
C ALA A 87 8.63 -4.49 4.65
N ASP A 88 9.04 -3.56 5.53
CA ASP A 88 10.03 -2.52 5.18
C ASP A 88 11.36 -3.11 4.69
N THR A 89 11.87 -4.13 5.38
CA THR A 89 13.11 -4.84 4.99
C THR A 89 12.98 -5.49 3.61
N ALA A 90 11.88 -6.21 3.36
CA ALA A 90 11.61 -6.84 2.08
C ALA A 90 11.51 -5.81 0.94
N VAL A 91 10.86 -4.68 1.21
CA VAL A 91 10.69 -3.57 0.27
C VAL A 91 12.03 -2.91 -0.08
N LEU A 92 12.88 -2.65 0.91
CA LEU A 92 14.23 -2.11 0.68
C LEU A 92 15.09 -3.08 -0.14
N LEU A 93 15.07 -4.38 0.17
CA LEU A 93 15.82 -5.37 -0.61
C LEU A 93 15.31 -5.52 -2.06
N ALA A 94 14.02 -5.28 -2.30
CA ALA A 94 13.45 -5.25 -3.65
C ALA A 94 13.78 -3.96 -4.42
N ALA A 95 13.98 -2.85 -3.71
CA ALA A 95 14.15 -1.52 -4.27
C ALA A 95 15.62 -1.17 -4.54
N LEU A 96 16.51 -1.47 -3.60
CA LEU A 96 17.93 -1.10 -3.67
C LEU A 96 18.69 -1.92 -4.72
N SER A 97 19.78 -1.35 -5.23
CA SER A 97 20.57 -1.94 -6.30
C SER A 97 21.38 -3.15 -5.83
N VAL A 98 21.35 -4.25 -6.60
CA VAL A 98 22.15 -5.47 -6.34
C VAL A 98 23.64 -5.17 -6.23
N ALA A 99 24.14 -4.23 -7.06
CA ALA A 99 25.54 -3.82 -7.07
C ALA A 99 26.05 -3.26 -5.72
N ARG A 100 25.14 -2.84 -4.82
CA ARG A 100 25.47 -2.36 -3.48
C ARG A 100 25.25 -3.41 -2.40
N ALA A 101 24.84 -4.63 -2.77
CA ALA A 101 24.61 -5.77 -1.89
C ALA A 101 23.97 -5.38 -0.53
N PRO A 102 22.78 -4.73 -0.53
CA PRO A 102 22.23 -4.08 0.65
C PRO A 102 22.09 -5.04 1.83
N ARG A 103 22.58 -4.60 3.00
CA ARG A 103 22.55 -5.35 4.27
C ARG A 103 21.73 -4.59 5.29
N VAL A 104 20.87 -5.28 6.01
CA VAL A 104 19.93 -4.62 6.94
C VAL A 104 20.32 -4.91 8.37
N ALA A 105 20.55 -3.86 9.15
CA ALA A 105 20.72 -4.00 10.59
C ALA A 105 19.39 -4.47 11.20
N ALA A 106 19.38 -5.62 11.86
CA ALA A 106 18.20 -6.16 12.53
C ALA A 106 18.48 -6.36 14.01
N ALA A 107 17.49 -6.04 14.84
CA ALA A 107 17.58 -6.25 16.28
C ALA A 107 17.80 -7.75 16.58
N ALA A 108 18.86 -8.05 17.34
CA ALA A 108 19.25 -9.41 17.71
C ALA A 108 18.12 -10.17 18.45
N ASP A 109 17.33 -9.46 19.26
CA ASP A 109 16.48 -10.03 20.30
C ASP A 109 15.15 -10.63 19.79
N TYR A 110 14.71 -10.30 18.57
CA TYR A 110 13.37 -10.70 18.08
C TYR A 110 13.40 -11.81 17.01
N TRP A 111 14.50 -11.97 16.26
CA TRP A 111 14.53 -12.82 15.07
C TRP A 111 15.50 -14.01 15.14
N PHE A 112 16.44 -14.04 16.10
CA PHE A 112 17.54 -15.03 16.12
C PHE A 112 17.39 -16.18 17.14
N LEU A 113 16.25 -16.25 17.85
CA LEU A 113 16.00 -17.26 18.90
C LEU A 113 15.85 -18.71 18.40
N LYS A 114 15.64 -18.97 17.10
CA LYS A 114 15.48 -20.32 16.53
C LYS A 114 16.29 -20.51 15.23
N ARG A 115 17.00 -21.64 15.07
CA ARG A 115 17.89 -21.94 13.91
C ARG A 115 17.23 -21.75 12.53
N ALA A 116 15.96 -22.17 12.38
CA ALA A 116 15.19 -21.97 11.15
C ALA A 116 14.94 -20.49 10.83
N ARG A 117 14.67 -19.65 11.85
CA ARG A 117 14.49 -18.19 11.67
C ARG A 117 15.80 -17.49 11.34
N ARG A 118 16.92 -17.94 11.92
CA ARG A 118 18.28 -17.46 11.59
C ARG A 118 18.64 -17.75 10.13
N LEU A 119 18.29 -18.92 9.60
CA LEU A 119 18.50 -19.26 8.18
C LEU A 119 17.63 -18.39 7.27
N VAL A 120 16.34 -18.23 7.59
CA VAL A 120 15.42 -17.37 6.82
C VAL A 120 15.85 -15.89 6.85
N CYS A 121 16.28 -15.37 7.99
CA CYS A 121 16.74 -13.98 8.12
C CYS A 121 18.09 -13.72 7.42
N SER A 122 19.03 -14.66 7.48
CA SER A 122 20.32 -14.53 6.77
C SER A 122 20.18 -14.69 5.26
N VAL A 123 19.29 -15.58 4.80
CA VAL A 123 19.07 -15.85 3.37
C VAL A 123 18.14 -14.82 2.72
N LEU A 124 17.00 -14.48 3.35
CA LEU A 124 15.97 -13.61 2.76
C LEU A 124 16.08 -12.13 3.16
N ALA A 125 16.54 -11.82 4.38
CA ALA A 125 16.58 -10.45 4.90
C ALA A 125 17.98 -9.81 4.87
N ALA A 126 19.01 -10.57 4.48
CA ALA A 126 20.41 -10.14 4.49
C ALA A 126 20.83 -9.47 5.82
N ALA A 127 20.19 -9.90 6.91
CA ALA A 127 20.20 -9.19 8.16
C ALA A 127 21.43 -9.53 9.00
N PHE A 128 22.05 -8.53 9.63
CA PHE A 128 23.07 -8.75 10.65
C PHE A 128 22.56 -8.27 12.02
N PRO A 129 22.90 -9.00 13.10
CA PRO A 129 22.38 -8.71 14.43
C PRO A 129 23.04 -7.46 15.02
N VAL A 130 22.24 -6.59 15.62
CA VAL A 130 22.70 -5.45 16.43
C VAL A 130 21.92 -5.43 17.75
N ARG A 131 22.61 -5.32 18.89
CA ARG A 131 21.99 -5.22 20.21
C ARG A 131 21.29 -3.88 20.41
N ARG A 132 20.11 -3.88 21.06
CA ARG A 132 19.33 -2.66 21.34
C ARG A 132 19.73 -1.95 22.64
N HIS A 133 20.32 -2.69 23.59
CA HIS A 133 20.77 -2.21 24.90
C HIS A 133 22.20 -2.69 25.14
N GLY A 134 23.09 -1.77 25.57
CA GLY A 134 24.50 -2.06 25.91
C GLY A 134 25.35 -2.60 24.75
N GLY A 135 26.05 -1.72 24.02
CA GLY A 135 27.01 -2.14 22.96
C GLY A 135 26.46 -2.22 21.53
N GLY A 136 25.24 -1.73 21.26
CA GLY A 136 24.68 -1.73 19.91
C GLY A 136 25.48 -0.92 18.87
N TYR A 137 26.20 0.11 19.31
CA TYR A 137 27.03 0.92 18.41
C TYR A 137 28.37 0.24 18.07
N SER A 138 29.00 -0.44 19.04
CA SER A 138 30.21 -1.23 18.78
C SER A 138 29.94 -2.39 17.83
N ASP A 139 28.82 -3.12 18.03
CA ASP A 139 28.40 -4.19 17.11
C ASP A 139 28.14 -3.64 15.68
N LEU A 140 27.56 -2.45 15.61
CA LEU A 140 27.29 -1.78 14.34
C LEU A 140 28.61 -1.39 13.64
N GLN A 141 29.59 -0.84 14.35
CA GLN A 141 30.90 -0.50 13.78
C GLN A 141 31.68 -1.74 13.31
N ASP A 142 31.76 -2.77 14.16
CA ASP A 142 32.56 -3.98 13.88
C ASP A 142 32.04 -4.74 12.67
N ILE A 143 30.71 -4.83 12.52
CA ILE A 143 30.08 -5.59 11.44
C ILE A 143 29.91 -4.73 10.18
N ALA A 144 29.49 -3.47 10.31
CA ALA A 144 29.18 -2.62 9.16
C ALA A 144 30.43 -2.00 8.53
N GLY A 145 31.48 -1.72 9.30
CA GLY A 145 32.70 -1.06 8.79
C GLY A 145 33.35 -1.80 7.62
N PRO A 146 33.61 -3.12 7.70
CA PRO A 146 34.12 -3.88 6.56
C PRO A 146 33.18 -3.85 5.34
N MET A 147 31.87 -3.86 5.54
CA MET A 147 30.89 -3.80 4.45
C MET A 147 30.90 -2.45 3.73
N LEU A 148 31.00 -1.35 4.50
CA LEU A 148 31.08 0.00 3.95
C LEU A 148 32.36 0.19 3.13
N ARG A 149 33.50 -0.28 3.64
CA ARG A 149 34.79 -0.28 2.91
C ARG A 149 34.74 -1.12 1.62
N ALA A 150 34.00 -2.22 1.63
CA ALA A 150 33.75 -3.06 0.45
C ALA A 150 32.73 -2.46 -0.54
N GLY A 151 32.25 -1.23 -0.31
CA GLY A 151 31.34 -0.53 -1.22
C GLY A 151 29.88 -0.97 -1.12
N HIS A 152 29.49 -1.60 0.00
CA HIS A 152 28.12 -2.06 0.24
C HIS A 152 27.25 -0.99 0.92
N ALA A 153 25.93 -1.11 0.73
CA ALA A 153 24.95 -0.28 1.41
C ALA A 153 24.52 -0.94 2.73
N VAL A 154 24.66 -0.21 3.82
CA VAL A 154 24.20 -0.63 5.15
C VAL A 154 22.92 0.11 5.49
N VAL A 155 21.83 -0.63 5.63
CA VAL A 155 20.50 -0.11 5.94
C VAL A 155 20.30 -0.11 7.45
N VAL A 156 19.97 1.06 7.98
CA VAL A 156 19.65 1.27 9.40
C VAL A 156 18.29 1.93 9.51
N PHE A 157 17.48 1.47 10.48
CA PHE A 157 16.24 2.12 10.88
C PHE A 157 16.51 2.93 12.16
N PRO A 158 16.85 4.22 12.06
CA PRO A 158 17.33 5.02 13.19
C PRO A 158 16.28 5.27 14.28
N GLU A 159 14.99 4.99 14.02
CA GLU A 159 13.91 5.00 15.02
C GLU A 159 14.06 3.89 16.07
N GLY A 160 14.80 2.80 15.75
CA GLY A 160 15.02 1.65 16.62
C GLY A 160 13.81 0.73 16.83
N THR A 161 12.59 1.25 16.65
CA THR A 161 11.33 0.50 16.70
C THR A 161 10.40 0.89 15.55
N ARG A 162 9.40 0.06 15.25
CA ARG A 162 8.38 0.37 14.24
C ARG A 162 7.36 1.35 14.80
N GLY A 163 7.26 2.52 14.18
CA GLY A 163 6.25 3.55 14.47
C GLY A 163 4.86 3.20 13.94
N GLU A 164 3.84 3.87 14.45
CA GLU A 164 2.44 3.72 14.03
C GLU A 164 2.07 4.70 12.89
N GLY A 165 2.95 4.82 11.89
CA GLY A 165 2.75 5.69 10.73
C GLY A 165 3.22 7.14 10.91
N ARG A 166 3.89 7.46 12.02
CA ARG A 166 4.69 8.68 12.21
C ARG A 166 6.17 8.31 12.32
N VAL A 167 7.04 9.15 11.76
CA VAL A 167 8.49 8.99 11.89
C VAL A 167 8.93 9.56 13.23
N GLY A 168 9.44 8.68 14.09
CA GLY A 168 9.99 9.04 15.40
C GLY A 168 11.30 9.84 15.31
N PRO A 169 11.88 10.22 16.46
CA PRO A 169 13.22 10.81 16.51
C PRO A 169 14.27 9.80 16.03
N PHE A 170 15.30 10.29 15.34
CA PHE A 170 16.39 9.45 14.83
C PHE A 170 17.51 9.38 15.86
N ARG A 171 18.00 8.16 16.13
CA ARG A 171 19.21 7.96 16.93
C ARG A 171 20.46 8.25 16.09
N ARG A 172 21.49 8.80 16.73
CA ARG A 172 22.74 9.21 16.06
C ARG A 172 23.58 8.08 15.49
N GLY A 173 23.47 6.84 15.99
CA GLY A 173 24.37 5.75 15.61
C GLY A 173 24.46 5.42 14.11
N ALA A 174 23.42 5.68 13.31
CA ALA A 174 23.49 5.52 11.85
C ALA A 174 24.34 6.62 11.19
N VAL A 175 24.20 7.85 11.67
CA VAL A 175 24.95 9.02 11.22
C VAL A 175 26.40 8.91 11.67
N ASP A 176 26.64 8.60 12.94
CA ASP A 176 27.99 8.50 13.49
C ASP A 176 28.80 7.39 12.76
N LEU A 177 28.14 6.28 12.37
CA LEU A 177 28.75 5.24 11.54
C LEU A 177 29.16 5.74 10.14
N ALA A 178 28.32 6.60 9.54
CA ALA A 178 28.58 7.13 8.21
C ALA A 178 29.80 8.08 8.25
N VAL A 179 29.81 8.98 9.22
CA VAL A 179 30.91 9.92 9.49
C VAL A 179 32.20 9.17 9.80
N SER A 180 32.18 8.14 10.67
CA SER A 180 33.39 7.39 11.04
C SER A 180 34.02 6.61 9.88
N HIS A 181 33.29 6.39 8.79
CA HIS A 181 33.77 5.70 7.60
C HIS A 181 33.88 6.60 6.36
N GLY A 182 33.64 7.91 6.49
CA GLY A 182 33.69 8.86 5.37
C GLY A 182 32.73 8.49 4.24
N VAL A 183 31.58 7.91 4.56
CA VAL A 183 30.56 7.51 3.59
C VAL A 183 29.29 8.35 3.76
N PRO A 184 28.52 8.61 2.69
CA PRO A 184 27.32 9.43 2.81
C PRO A 184 26.16 8.69 3.48
N VAL A 185 25.29 9.47 4.12
CA VAL A 185 23.97 9.02 4.58
C VAL A 185 22.96 9.21 3.46
N VAL A 186 22.20 8.18 3.10
CA VAL A 186 21.19 8.25 2.04
C VAL A 186 19.79 8.10 2.65
N PRO A 187 18.97 9.17 2.67
CA PRO A 187 17.61 9.11 3.18
C PRO A 187 16.70 8.35 2.21
N VAL A 188 15.87 7.45 2.74
CA VAL A 188 14.90 6.67 1.97
C VAL A 188 13.52 6.72 2.61
N ALA A 189 12.52 7.11 1.83
CA ALA A 189 11.13 7.10 2.25
C ALA A 189 10.41 5.84 1.76
N LEU A 190 9.73 5.16 2.69
CA LEU A 190 8.87 4.02 2.47
C LEU A 190 7.40 4.41 2.72
N SER A 191 6.56 4.28 1.69
CA SER A 191 5.12 4.58 1.77
C SER A 191 4.30 3.41 1.25
N GLY A 192 3.18 3.11 1.92
CA GLY A 192 2.30 1.99 1.58
C GLY A 192 2.65 0.68 2.30
N THR A 193 3.78 0.61 3.00
CA THR A 193 4.25 -0.61 3.67
C THR A 193 3.42 -0.93 4.92
N ALA A 194 2.97 0.09 5.66
CA ALA A 194 2.11 -0.07 6.83
C ALA A 194 0.72 -0.63 6.45
N GLU A 195 0.20 -0.23 5.30
CA GLU A 195 -1.05 -0.76 4.74
C GLU A 195 -0.88 -2.17 4.16
N LEU A 196 0.31 -2.47 3.61
CA LEU A 196 0.64 -3.80 3.08
C LEU A 196 0.74 -4.85 4.19
N LEU A 197 1.51 -4.59 5.24
CA LEU A 197 1.75 -5.54 6.33
C LEU A 197 1.96 -4.82 7.69
N PRO A 198 0.89 -4.35 8.34
CA PRO A 198 0.99 -3.56 9.57
C PRO A 198 1.65 -4.34 10.71
N LYS A 199 2.22 -3.62 11.68
CA LYS A 199 2.85 -4.18 12.90
C LYS A 199 1.96 -5.21 13.61
N ARG A 200 0.65 -4.93 13.67
CA ARG A 200 -0.41 -5.82 14.15
C ARG A 200 -1.43 -5.98 13.03
N GLY A 201 -1.49 -7.16 12.43
CA GLY A 201 -2.45 -7.47 11.38
C GLY A 201 -1.94 -8.48 10.37
N ARG A 202 -2.65 -8.60 9.25
CA ARG A 202 -2.37 -9.53 8.15
C ARG A 202 -1.98 -8.80 6.88
N LEU A 203 -1.29 -9.50 5.98
CA LEU A 203 -0.94 -9.03 4.65
C LEU A 203 -2.21 -8.60 3.90
N ARG A 204 -2.16 -7.41 3.29
CA ARG A 204 -3.26 -6.87 2.45
C ARG A 204 -2.66 -6.26 1.21
N PRO A 205 -3.10 -6.63 -0.01
CA PRO A 205 -2.53 -6.06 -1.21
C PRO A 205 -2.58 -4.52 -1.21
N HIS A 206 -1.41 -3.89 -1.37
CA HIS A 206 -1.27 -2.44 -1.38
C HIS A 206 -0.04 -2.01 -2.18
N ALA A 207 -0.18 -0.92 -2.94
CA ALA A 207 0.92 -0.38 -3.71
C ALA A 207 1.96 0.26 -2.78
N VAL A 208 3.22 -0.14 -2.96
CA VAL A 208 4.35 0.37 -2.19
C VAL A 208 5.18 1.32 -3.04
N ARG A 209 5.60 2.43 -2.43
CA ARG A 209 6.49 3.42 -3.03
C ARG A 209 7.74 3.57 -2.21
N VAL A 210 8.87 3.59 -2.90
CA VAL A 210 10.19 3.85 -2.34
C VAL A 210 10.77 5.07 -3.06
N ARG A 211 11.21 6.06 -2.28
CA ARG A 211 11.97 7.19 -2.80
C ARG A 211 13.32 7.26 -2.12
N ILE A 212 14.36 7.19 -2.92
CA ILE A 212 15.75 7.32 -2.51
C ILE A 212 16.13 8.79 -2.75
N GLY A 213 16.51 9.48 -1.68
CA GLY A 213 16.92 10.88 -1.73
C GLY A 213 18.36 11.07 -2.18
N GLN A 214 18.79 12.33 -2.16
CA GLN A 214 20.17 12.68 -2.43
C GLN A 214 21.07 12.27 -1.24
N PRO A 215 22.31 11.81 -1.50
CA PRO A 215 23.26 11.51 -0.43
C PRO A 215 23.59 12.79 0.36
N LEU A 216 23.61 12.67 1.69
CA LEU A 216 23.97 13.71 2.63
C LEU A 216 25.38 13.44 3.14
N THR A 217 26.23 14.46 3.11
CA THR A 217 27.60 14.43 3.65
C THR A 217 27.57 15.01 5.06
N ASP A 218 28.07 14.26 6.04
CA ASP A 218 28.14 14.63 7.44
C ASP A 218 26.85 15.28 8.04
N PRO A 219 25.64 14.75 7.76
CA PRO A 219 24.43 15.31 8.37
C PRO A 219 24.39 14.99 9.85
N ASP A 220 23.64 15.77 10.64
CA ASP A 220 23.19 15.31 11.95
C ASP A 220 21.94 14.40 11.84
N ALA A 221 21.51 13.83 12.97
CA ALA A 221 20.35 12.93 13.00
C ALA A 221 19.04 13.63 12.61
N ASP A 222 18.87 14.90 12.95
CA ASP A 222 17.65 15.66 12.67
C ASP A 222 17.56 16.08 11.19
N THR A 223 18.68 16.42 10.57
CA THR A 223 18.79 16.68 9.13
C THR A 223 18.45 15.42 8.34
N ALA A 224 19.02 14.28 8.72
CA ALA A 224 18.70 12.99 8.09
C ALA A 224 17.21 12.64 8.24
N ARG A 225 16.62 12.90 9.41
CA ARG A 225 15.18 12.71 9.66
C ARG A 225 14.31 13.63 8.80
N THR A 226 14.68 14.90 8.71
CA THR A 226 13.95 15.91 7.92
C THR A 226 13.95 15.53 6.45
N ALA A 227 15.10 15.11 5.90
CA ALA A 227 15.17 14.62 4.52
C ALA A 227 14.26 13.40 4.26
N VAL A 228 14.16 12.46 5.21
CA VAL A 228 13.22 11.33 5.11
C VAL A 228 11.76 11.81 5.14
N LEU A 229 11.44 12.79 5.99
CA LEU A 229 10.09 13.37 6.09
C LEU A 229 9.67 14.09 4.79
N GLU A 230 10.57 14.85 4.18
CA GLU A 230 10.34 15.52 2.89
C GLU A 230 10.07 14.50 1.78
N LEU A 231 10.90 13.47 1.67
CA LEU A 231 10.69 12.38 0.72
C LEU A 231 9.36 11.64 0.96
N LEU A 232 8.96 11.46 2.21
CA LEU A 232 7.65 10.88 2.57
C LEU A 232 6.49 11.77 2.15
N ALA A 233 6.62 13.09 2.28
CA ALA A 233 5.61 14.03 1.80
C ALA A 233 5.41 13.90 0.29
N GLU A 234 6.49 13.72 -0.48
CA GLU A 234 6.42 13.43 -1.92
C GLU A 234 5.87 12.04 -2.27
N CYS A 235 5.95 11.07 -1.35
CA CYS A 235 5.42 9.73 -1.55
C CYS A 235 3.92 9.63 -1.33
N ARG A 236 3.28 10.56 -0.60
CA ARG A 236 1.85 10.48 -0.35
C ARG A 236 1.09 10.55 -1.68
N PRO A 237 0.15 9.61 -1.94
CA PRO A 237 -0.69 9.75 -3.12
C PRO A 237 -1.43 11.07 -2.97
N ARG A 238 -1.36 11.95 -3.98
CA ARG A 238 -2.19 13.15 -4.01
C ARG A 238 -3.64 12.68 -3.96
N ASP A 239 -4.23 12.77 -2.78
CA ASP A 239 -5.59 12.38 -2.51
C ASP A 239 -6.41 13.65 -2.35
N SER A 240 -7.59 13.70 -2.98
CA SER A 240 -8.43 14.86 -2.77
C SER A 240 -8.99 14.85 -1.36
N ARG A 241 -8.98 16.01 -0.69
CA ARG A 241 -9.57 16.18 0.65
C ARG A 241 -11.04 15.73 0.66
N VAL A 242 -11.75 16.01 -0.43
CA VAL A 242 -13.15 15.61 -0.66
C VAL A 242 -13.29 14.08 -0.64
N ARG A 243 -12.53 13.35 -1.46
CA ARG A 243 -12.58 11.88 -1.46
C ARG A 243 -12.22 11.32 -0.09
N HIS A 244 -11.20 11.85 0.57
CA HIS A 244 -10.79 11.35 1.88
C HIS A 244 -11.91 11.47 2.92
N ARG A 245 -12.62 12.61 2.96
CA ARG A 245 -13.79 12.80 3.85
C ARG A 245 -14.92 11.82 3.53
N ILE A 246 -15.29 11.71 2.25
CA ILE A 246 -16.35 10.80 1.80
C ILE A 246 -15.98 9.34 2.07
N ALA A 247 -14.73 8.95 1.85
CA ALA A 247 -14.27 7.58 2.08
C ALA A 247 -14.31 7.20 3.57
N ARG A 248 -13.97 8.14 4.47
CA ARG A 248 -14.12 7.91 5.93
C ARG A 248 -15.59 7.71 6.30
N LEU A 249 -16.48 8.52 5.74
CA LEU A 249 -17.92 8.36 5.95
C LEU A 249 -18.40 7.00 5.43
N ALA A 250 -18.04 6.65 4.19
CA ALA A 250 -18.40 5.39 3.53
C ALA A 250 -17.94 4.14 4.31
N VAL A 251 -16.80 4.22 5.02
CA VAL A 251 -16.26 3.12 5.84
C VAL A 251 -16.88 3.09 7.26
N SER A 252 -17.50 4.17 7.71
CA SER A 252 -18.16 4.24 9.02
C SER A 252 -19.56 3.60 9.05
N TRP A 253 -20.07 3.34 10.26
CA TRP A 253 -21.47 2.96 10.47
C TRP A 253 -22.46 4.06 10.04
N LYS A 254 -22.07 5.33 10.18
CA LYS A 254 -22.87 6.48 9.72
C LYS A 254 -23.07 6.45 8.20
N GLY A 255 -22.04 6.06 7.43
CA GLY A 255 -22.16 5.91 5.98
C GLY A 255 -23.08 4.77 5.57
N LEU A 256 -23.08 3.67 6.34
CA LEU A 256 -24.01 2.56 6.14
C LEU A 256 -25.46 3.00 6.40
N GLY A 257 -25.70 3.64 7.55
CA GLY A 257 -27.01 4.19 7.90
C GLY A 257 -27.50 5.25 6.92
N LEU A 258 -26.61 6.11 6.41
CA LEU A 258 -26.93 7.12 5.39
C LEU A 258 -27.42 6.47 4.10
N VAL A 259 -26.73 5.45 3.59
CA VAL A 259 -27.13 4.75 2.36
C VAL A 259 -28.43 3.98 2.56
N ALA A 260 -28.60 3.35 3.72
CA ALA A 260 -29.84 2.67 4.07
C ALA A 260 -31.01 3.67 4.10
N ALA A 261 -30.88 4.75 4.85
CA ALA A 261 -31.90 5.79 4.95
C ALA A 261 -32.23 6.40 3.59
N TRP A 262 -31.22 6.75 2.79
CA TRP A 262 -31.40 7.28 1.44
C TRP A 262 -32.18 6.31 0.54
N SER A 263 -31.85 5.02 0.59
CA SER A 263 -32.49 4.01 -0.26
C SER A 263 -33.91 3.68 0.20
N PHE A 264 -34.15 3.73 1.50
CA PHE A 264 -35.47 3.57 2.11
C PHE A 264 -36.39 4.74 1.77
N THR A 265 -35.91 5.98 1.92
CA THR A 265 -36.72 7.17 1.65
C THR A 265 -37.01 7.35 0.17
N GLU A 266 -36.09 6.99 -0.73
CA GLU A 266 -36.36 6.96 -2.17
C GLU A 266 -37.51 6.02 -2.51
N ALA A 267 -37.56 4.85 -1.87
CA ALA A 267 -38.62 3.88 -2.13
C ALA A 267 -40.00 4.38 -1.68
N LEU A 268 -40.05 5.36 -0.77
CA LEU A 268 -41.28 5.98 -0.26
C LEU A 268 -41.70 7.22 -1.03
N SER A 269 -40.80 8.19 -1.16
CA SER A 269 -41.14 9.55 -1.62
C SER A 269 -39.98 10.29 -2.27
N TRP A 270 -38.75 10.07 -1.81
CA TRP A 270 -37.59 10.86 -2.22
C TRP A 270 -37.26 10.69 -3.72
N PRO A 271 -36.81 11.74 -4.44
CA PRO A 271 -36.60 11.65 -5.89
C PRO A 271 -35.23 11.09 -6.31
N LEU A 272 -34.25 10.99 -5.40
CA LEU A 272 -32.87 10.65 -5.77
C LEU A 272 -32.56 9.16 -5.58
N LEU A 273 -32.20 8.51 -6.70
CA LEU A 273 -31.86 7.09 -6.80
C LEU A 273 -30.74 6.64 -5.82
N PRO A 274 -30.85 5.44 -5.22
CA PRO A 274 -29.78 4.82 -4.42
C PRO A 274 -28.44 4.75 -5.15
N GLU A 275 -28.47 4.52 -6.45
CA GLU A 275 -27.30 4.40 -7.32
C GLU A 275 -26.45 5.66 -7.32
N LEU A 276 -27.05 6.84 -7.13
CA LEU A 276 -26.30 8.10 -7.02
C LEU A 276 -25.48 8.13 -5.72
N ALA A 277 -26.07 7.71 -4.59
CA ALA A 277 -25.35 7.60 -3.33
C ALA A 277 -24.21 6.55 -3.43
N LEU A 278 -24.48 5.42 -4.08
CA LEU A 278 -23.47 4.39 -4.34
C LEU A 278 -22.36 4.90 -5.28
N ALA A 279 -22.68 5.69 -6.31
CA ALA A 279 -21.70 6.25 -7.25
C ALA A 279 -20.69 7.17 -6.55
N VAL A 280 -21.12 7.83 -5.47
CA VAL A 280 -20.24 8.63 -4.63
C VAL A 280 -19.45 7.75 -3.66
N LEU A 281 -20.14 6.90 -2.89
CA LEU A 281 -19.54 6.20 -1.75
C LEU A 281 -18.71 4.97 -2.15
N CYS A 282 -19.20 4.15 -3.09
CA CYS A 282 -18.48 2.96 -3.55
C CYS A 282 -17.21 3.33 -4.32
N VAL A 283 -17.25 4.40 -5.14
CA VAL A 283 -16.06 4.88 -5.85
C VAL A 283 -15.06 5.53 -4.88
N ALA A 284 -15.54 6.29 -3.88
CA ALA A 284 -14.67 6.86 -2.86
C ALA A 284 -13.97 5.77 -2.02
N ALA A 285 -14.71 4.74 -1.58
CA ALA A 285 -14.23 3.66 -0.72
C ALA A 285 -14.66 2.27 -1.21
N PRO A 286 -13.97 1.70 -2.21
CA PRO A 286 -14.37 0.41 -2.80
C PRO A 286 -14.37 -0.75 -1.81
N ARG A 287 -13.53 -0.67 -0.78
CA ARG A 287 -13.47 -1.67 0.30
C ARG A 287 -14.79 -1.77 1.09
N ALA A 288 -15.60 -0.72 1.08
CA ALA A 288 -16.93 -0.69 1.68
C ALA A 288 -18.04 -0.98 0.66
N GLY A 289 -17.72 -1.17 -0.62
CA GLY A 289 -18.69 -1.25 -1.72
C GLY A 289 -19.77 -2.32 -1.48
N LEU A 290 -19.36 -3.57 -1.29
CA LEU A 290 -20.29 -4.69 -1.09
C LEU A 290 -21.30 -4.44 0.04
N ARG A 291 -20.82 -4.03 1.22
CA ARG A 291 -21.69 -3.78 2.38
C ARG A 291 -22.62 -2.58 2.18
N LEU A 292 -22.17 -1.51 1.52
CA LEU A 292 -23.01 -0.35 1.21
C LEU A 292 -24.10 -0.74 0.21
N THR A 293 -23.74 -1.49 -0.82
CA THR A 293 -24.64 -1.99 -1.85
C THR A 293 -25.69 -2.94 -1.29
N LEU A 294 -25.31 -3.91 -0.45
CA LEU A 294 -26.25 -4.81 0.21
C LEU A 294 -27.20 -4.04 1.13
N SER A 295 -26.68 -3.09 1.91
CA SER A 295 -27.50 -2.24 2.78
C SER A 295 -28.51 -1.39 1.99
N ALA A 296 -28.09 -0.84 0.84
CA ALA A 296 -28.99 -0.10 -0.05
C ALA A 296 -30.11 -1.00 -0.58
N ALA A 297 -29.78 -2.20 -1.04
CA ALA A 297 -30.75 -3.14 -1.59
C ALA A 297 -31.79 -3.56 -0.54
N VAL A 298 -31.35 -3.95 0.66
CA VAL A 298 -32.24 -4.35 1.76
C VAL A 298 -33.14 -3.18 2.17
N ALA A 299 -32.57 -1.99 2.39
CA ALA A 299 -33.35 -0.83 2.82
C ALA A 299 -34.34 -0.36 1.75
N SER A 300 -33.99 -0.51 0.47
CA SER A 300 -34.87 -0.17 -0.64
C SER A 300 -36.09 -1.09 -0.74
N VAL A 301 -35.90 -2.40 -0.58
CA VAL A 301 -37.02 -3.36 -0.53
C VAL A 301 -37.90 -3.10 0.69
N ALA A 302 -37.28 -2.85 1.85
CA ALA A 302 -38.02 -2.52 3.07
C ALA A 302 -38.87 -1.25 2.90
N GLY A 303 -38.32 -0.20 2.29
CA GLY A 303 -39.08 1.03 2.00
C GLY A 303 -40.24 0.78 1.03
N GLY A 304 -40.06 -0.09 0.05
CA GLY A 304 -41.14 -0.50 -0.86
C GLY A 304 -42.24 -1.32 -0.19
N LEU A 305 -41.91 -2.14 0.80
CA LEU A 305 -42.88 -2.87 1.61
C LEU A 305 -43.67 -1.92 2.52
N VAL A 306 -43.00 -0.93 3.12
CA VAL A 306 -43.67 0.13 3.90
C VAL A 306 -44.59 0.96 3.01
N ALA A 307 -44.13 1.34 1.80
CA ALA A 307 -44.99 2.02 0.82
C ALA A 307 -46.25 1.19 0.53
N LEU A 308 -46.09 -0.10 0.21
CA LEU A 308 -47.22 -0.99 -0.06
C LEU A 308 -48.24 -1.00 1.08
N GLY A 309 -47.77 -1.15 2.32
CA GLY A 309 -48.62 -1.15 3.50
C GLY A 309 -49.32 0.20 3.75
N LEU A 310 -48.63 1.32 3.50
CA LEU A 310 -49.22 2.65 3.63
C LEU A 310 -50.33 2.88 2.59
N TYR A 311 -50.13 2.50 1.34
CA TYR A 311 -51.13 2.72 0.28
C TYR A 311 -52.25 1.67 0.25
N SER A 312 -52.10 0.56 0.96
CA SER A 312 -53.11 -0.49 1.06
C SER A 312 -54.25 -0.07 2.00
N GLY A 313 -55.39 0.30 1.42
CA GLY A 313 -56.62 0.56 2.18
C GLY A 313 -56.61 1.85 3.01
N THR A 314 -55.65 2.76 2.76
CA THR A 314 -55.64 4.10 3.36
C THR A 314 -55.76 5.19 2.28
N SER A 315 -56.14 6.40 2.68
CA SER A 315 -56.15 7.60 1.84
C SER A 315 -54.82 8.36 1.84
N VAL A 316 -53.75 7.78 2.40
CA VAL A 316 -52.45 8.44 2.50
C VAL A 316 -51.84 8.58 1.09
N ASP A 317 -51.45 9.80 0.74
CA ASP A 317 -50.68 10.08 -0.47
C ASP A 317 -49.38 10.79 -0.12
N LEU A 318 -48.26 10.07 -0.23
CA LEU A 318 -46.95 10.65 0.05
C LEU A 318 -46.51 11.51 -1.15
N PRO A 319 -45.77 12.61 -0.92
CA PRO A 319 -45.22 13.40 -2.01
C PRO A 319 -44.36 12.53 -2.94
N GLN A 320 -44.66 12.54 -4.24
CA GLN A 320 -43.86 11.84 -5.24
C GLN A 320 -43.22 12.85 -6.20
N PRO A 321 -42.28 13.69 -5.71
CA PRO A 321 -41.61 14.68 -6.53
C PRO A 321 -40.93 14.03 -7.74
N LEU A 322 -40.88 14.81 -8.82
CA LEU A 322 -40.25 14.45 -10.09
C LEU A 322 -40.91 13.24 -10.77
N THR A 323 -42.24 13.14 -10.67
CA THR A 323 -43.09 12.19 -11.40
C THR A 323 -44.13 12.93 -12.22
N THR A 324 -44.66 12.32 -13.30
CA THR A 324 -45.74 12.89 -14.11
C THR A 324 -46.99 12.02 -14.05
N THR A 325 -48.17 12.60 -14.31
CA THR A 325 -49.44 11.84 -14.35
C THR A 325 -49.40 10.66 -15.33
N ARG A 326 -48.66 10.82 -16.43
CA ARG A 326 -48.45 9.75 -17.41
C ARG A 326 -47.67 8.56 -16.84
N MET A 327 -46.69 8.81 -15.95
CA MET A 327 -45.98 7.74 -15.25
C MET A 327 -46.92 6.94 -14.33
N HIS A 328 -47.76 7.64 -13.55
CA HIS A 328 -48.71 7.00 -12.64
C HIS A 328 -49.75 6.17 -13.38
N THR A 329 -50.38 6.74 -14.41
CA THR A 329 -51.37 6.04 -15.23
C THR A 329 -50.79 4.83 -15.96
N THR A 330 -49.55 4.91 -16.43
CA THR A 330 -48.84 3.78 -17.06
C THR A 330 -48.54 2.68 -16.04
N ALA A 331 -47.95 3.03 -14.89
CA ALA A 331 -47.66 2.07 -13.83
C ALA A 331 -48.93 1.40 -13.30
N GLN A 332 -50.02 2.16 -13.15
CA GLN A 332 -51.32 1.65 -12.75
C GLN A 332 -51.84 0.61 -13.75
N LYS A 333 -51.76 0.91 -15.05
CA LYS A 333 -52.17 -0.04 -16.10
C LYS A 333 -51.35 -1.31 -16.05
N GLU A 334 -50.03 -1.21 -15.91
CA GLU A 334 -49.15 -2.39 -15.83
C GLU A 334 -49.41 -3.22 -14.58
N ILE A 335 -49.59 -2.59 -13.42
CA ILE A 335 -49.93 -3.27 -12.15
C ILE A 335 -51.27 -4.01 -12.26
N ARG A 336 -52.28 -3.41 -12.91
CA ARG A 336 -53.58 -4.07 -13.13
C ARG A 336 -53.46 -5.31 -14.04
N LEU A 337 -52.55 -5.29 -15.01
CA LEU A 337 -52.38 -6.38 -15.97
C LEU A 337 -51.47 -7.50 -15.46
N GLU A 338 -50.39 -7.16 -14.74
CA GLU A 338 -49.33 -8.11 -14.37
C GLU A 338 -49.16 -8.29 -12.85
N GLY A 339 -49.92 -7.56 -12.03
CA GLY A 339 -49.77 -7.56 -10.57
C GLY A 339 -48.37 -7.13 -10.14
N ALA A 340 -47.80 -7.82 -9.15
CA ALA A 340 -46.46 -7.56 -8.64
C ALA A 340 -45.35 -7.68 -9.71
N ARG A 341 -45.59 -8.40 -10.81
CA ARG A 341 -44.58 -8.60 -11.86
C ARG A 341 -44.29 -7.34 -12.67
N ALA A 342 -45.22 -6.38 -12.71
CA ALA A 342 -45.07 -5.12 -13.44
C ALA A 342 -43.81 -4.34 -13.04
N VAL A 343 -43.35 -4.50 -11.79
CA VAL A 343 -42.12 -3.85 -11.29
C VAL A 343 -40.88 -4.17 -12.13
N ARG A 344 -40.88 -5.23 -12.94
CA ARG A 344 -39.81 -5.57 -13.89
C ARG A 344 -39.62 -4.55 -15.01
N HIS A 345 -40.65 -3.77 -15.34
CA HIS A 345 -40.61 -2.74 -16.39
C HIS A 345 -39.87 -1.48 -15.94
N GLN A 346 -39.77 -1.27 -14.62
CA GLN A 346 -39.15 -0.11 -13.98
C GLN A 346 -37.76 0.28 -14.52
N PRO A 347 -36.80 -0.65 -14.76
CA PRO A 347 -35.48 -0.28 -15.26
C PRO A 347 -35.51 0.28 -16.68
N ALA A 348 -36.45 -0.17 -17.52
CA ALA A 348 -36.55 0.23 -18.92
C ALA A 348 -37.43 1.45 -19.12
N SER A 349 -38.49 1.61 -18.31
CA SER A 349 -39.45 2.70 -18.48
C SER A 349 -38.94 4.04 -17.93
N GLY A 350 -37.98 4.03 -16.99
CA GLY A 350 -37.55 5.24 -16.30
C GLY A 350 -38.57 5.76 -15.28
N ILE A 351 -39.68 5.05 -15.06
CA ILE A 351 -40.64 5.35 -14.01
C ILE A 351 -39.99 5.07 -12.64
N PRO A 352 -40.05 6.00 -11.66
CA PRO A 352 -39.50 5.76 -10.33
C PRO A 352 -40.18 4.62 -9.61
N TYR A 353 -39.41 3.83 -8.83
CA TYR A 353 -39.94 2.66 -8.13
C TYR A 353 -41.08 3.00 -7.15
N LYS A 354 -41.01 4.16 -6.48
CA LYS A 354 -42.06 4.64 -5.58
C LYS A 354 -43.45 4.74 -6.24
N VAL A 355 -43.50 4.99 -7.55
CA VAL A 355 -44.76 5.02 -8.32
C VAL A 355 -45.35 3.62 -8.38
N TYR A 356 -44.55 2.61 -8.77
CA TYR A 356 -45.01 1.22 -8.78
C TYR A 356 -45.40 0.72 -7.39
N ALA A 357 -44.65 1.10 -6.35
CA ALA A 357 -44.97 0.70 -4.97
C ALA A 357 -46.30 1.31 -4.50
N ALA A 358 -46.57 2.56 -4.87
CA ALA A 358 -47.84 3.22 -4.57
C ALA A 358 -49.01 2.59 -5.32
N GLU A 359 -48.88 2.38 -6.63
CA GLU A 359 -49.93 1.75 -7.43
C GLU A 359 -50.17 0.29 -7.04
N ALA A 360 -49.13 -0.46 -6.66
CA ALA A 360 -49.26 -1.81 -6.11
C ALA A 360 -50.05 -1.83 -4.79
N GLY A 361 -49.80 -0.87 -3.90
CA GLY A 361 -50.52 -0.76 -2.63
C GLY A 361 -51.99 -0.42 -2.86
N ARG A 362 -52.27 0.54 -3.75
CA ARG A 362 -53.65 0.90 -4.16
C ARG A 362 -54.40 -0.26 -4.80
N ALA A 363 -53.71 -1.09 -5.56
CA ALA A 363 -54.27 -2.28 -6.19
C ALA A 363 -54.41 -3.49 -5.24
N GLY A 364 -53.98 -3.37 -3.97
CA GLY A 364 -54.09 -4.45 -2.99
C GLY A 364 -53.18 -5.64 -3.29
N VAL A 365 -52.02 -5.43 -3.92
CA VAL A 365 -51.08 -6.50 -4.25
C VAL A 365 -50.56 -7.19 -2.98
N PRO A 366 -50.56 -8.53 -2.88
CA PRO A 366 -50.08 -9.23 -1.69
C PRO A 366 -48.62 -8.91 -1.35
N ALA A 367 -48.35 -8.61 -0.09
CA ALA A 367 -47.03 -8.19 0.39
C ALA A 367 -45.91 -9.20 0.09
N GLY A 368 -46.18 -10.50 0.27
CA GLY A 368 -45.19 -11.55 -0.01
C GLY A 368 -44.79 -11.60 -1.50
N GLU A 369 -45.76 -11.46 -2.40
CA GLU A 369 -45.50 -11.44 -3.84
C GLU A 369 -44.76 -10.18 -4.24
N TRP A 370 -45.16 -9.03 -3.70
CA TRP A 370 -44.48 -7.76 -3.93
C TRP A 370 -43.02 -7.79 -3.49
N VAL A 371 -42.71 -8.29 -2.29
CA VAL A 371 -41.34 -8.41 -1.78
C VAL A 371 -40.51 -9.31 -2.68
N LEU A 372 -41.04 -10.46 -3.10
CA LEU A 372 -40.31 -11.39 -3.97
C LEU A 372 -39.96 -10.76 -5.32
N ARG A 373 -40.95 -10.12 -5.99
CA ARG A 373 -40.76 -9.52 -7.32
C ARG A 373 -39.91 -8.25 -7.27
N SER A 374 -40.14 -7.40 -6.27
CA SER A 374 -39.36 -6.18 -6.06
C SER A 374 -37.90 -6.50 -5.69
N THR A 375 -37.65 -7.51 -4.86
CA THR A 375 -36.28 -7.94 -4.53
C THR A 375 -35.53 -8.39 -5.77
N ALA A 376 -36.18 -9.15 -6.67
CA ALA A 376 -35.56 -9.55 -7.93
C ALA A 376 -35.25 -8.32 -8.80
N ALA A 377 -36.25 -7.50 -9.15
CA ALA A 377 -36.06 -6.37 -10.06
C ALA A 377 -35.12 -5.29 -9.49
N ARG A 378 -35.29 -4.95 -8.21
CA ARG A 378 -34.59 -3.84 -7.56
C ARG A 378 -33.25 -4.25 -6.95
N GLY A 379 -33.22 -5.42 -6.30
CA GLY A 379 -32.01 -5.98 -5.73
C GLY A 379 -30.97 -6.26 -6.81
N GLN A 380 -31.34 -6.87 -7.93
CA GLN A 380 -30.41 -7.12 -9.04
C GLN A 380 -29.80 -5.82 -9.59
N ARG A 381 -30.61 -4.78 -9.79
CA ARG A 381 -30.15 -3.49 -10.29
C ARG A 381 -29.21 -2.79 -9.31
N ILE A 382 -29.62 -2.62 -8.05
CA ILE A 382 -28.80 -1.94 -7.03
C ILE A 382 -27.50 -2.70 -6.80
N VAL A 383 -27.57 -4.04 -6.72
CA VAL A 383 -26.39 -4.90 -6.53
C VAL A 383 -25.47 -4.83 -7.74
N GLY A 384 -26.00 -5.00 -8.95
CA GLY A 384 -25.24 -4.94 -10.20
C GLY A 384 -24.52 -3.60 -10.37
N VAL A 385 -25.25 -2.49 -10.27
CA VAL A 385 -24.68 -1.13 -10.37
C VAL A 385 -23.68 -0.88 -9.25
N GLY A 386 -24.00 -1.26 -8.02
CA GLY A 386 -23.11 -1.12 -6.87
C GLY A 386 -21.78 -1.87 -7.03
N LEU A 387 -21.80 -3.08 -7.58
CA LEU A 387 -20.59 -3.86 -7.88
C LEU A 387 -19.76 -3.23 -9.00
N VAL A 388 -20.41 -2.76 -10.08
CA VAL A 388 -19.73 -2.04 -11.17
C VAL A 388 -19.06 -0.76 -10.66
N LEU A 389 -19.77 0.03 -9.86
CA LEU A 389 -19.21 1.25 -9.25
C LEU A 389 -18.06 0.94 -8.29
N THR A 390 -18.16 -0.16 -7.54
CA THR A 390 -17.07 -0.64 -6.68
C THR A 390 -15.84 -0.99 -7.53
N LEU A 391 -16.03 -1.70 -8.64
CA LEU A 391 -14.95 -2.02 -9.58
C LEU A 391 -14.34 -0.74 -10.19
N ILE A 392 -15.14 0.21 -10.65
CA ILE A 392 -14.68 1.52 -11.13
C ILE A 392 -13.81 2.20 -10.07
N GLY A 393 -14.25 2.19 -8.81
CA GLY A 393 -13.48 2.73 -7.69
C GLY A 393 -12.16 2.01 -7.43
N VAL A 394 -12.06 0.71 -7.69
CA VAL A 394 -10.80 -0.06 -7.65
C VAL A 394 -9.88 0.30 -8.82
N LEU A 395 -10.43 0.46 -10.03
CA LEU A 395 -9.65 0.78 -11.23
C LEU A 395 -9.13 2.23 -11.22
N THR A 396 -9.90 3.15 -10.64
CA THR A 396 -9.58 4.58 -10.57
C THR A 396 -8.74 4.96 -9.32
N GLN A 397 -8.27 3.98 -8.54
CA GLN A 397 -7.42 4.19 -7.35
C GLN A 397 -6.19 5.08 -7.60
N ARG A 398 -5.58 4.96 -8.78
CA ARG A 398 -4.42 5.75 -9.19
C ARG A 398 -4.76 7.23 -9.44
N TRP A 399 -6.03 7.55 -9.69
CA TRP A 399 -6.51 8.87 -10.11
C TRP A 399 -7.33 9.56 -9.02
N ARG A 400 -7.23 9.13 -7.76
CA ARG A 400 -7.95 9.68 -6.60
C ARG A 400 -7.84 11.20 -6.42
N ARG A 401 -6.79 11.83 -6.96
CA ARG A 401 -6.65 13.29 -7.01
C ARG A 401 -7.78 13.99 -7.78
N PHE A 402 -8.31 13.32 -8.81
CA PHE A 402 -9.34 13.85 -9.70
C PHE A 402 -10.77 13.49 -9.27
N PHE A 403 -10.94 13.00 -8.04
CA PHE A 403 -12.26 12.62 -7.52
C PHE A 403 -13.28 13.79 -7.50
N PRO A 404 -12.90 15.06 -7.22
CA PRO A 404 -13.83 16.18 -7.35
C PRO A 404 -14.35 16.36 -8.78
N GLN A 405 -13.49 16.23 -9.79
CA GLN A 405 -13.86 16.29 -11.20
C GLN A 405 -14.80 15.13 -11.57
N TYR A 406 -14.54 13.93 -11.04
CA TYR A 406 -15.46 12.81 -11.17
C TYR A 406 -16.84 13.13 -10.60
N LEU A 407 -16.93 13.77 -9.41
CA LEU A 407 -18.23 14.16 -8.83
C LEU A 407 -18.98 15.17 -9.70
N VAL A 408 -18.27 16.15 -10.26
CA VAL A 408 -18.88 17.13 -11.18
C VAL A 408 -19.41 16.42 -12.42
N LEU A 409 -18.62 15.53 -13.02
CA LEU A 409 -19.02 14.78 -14.21
C LEU A 409 -20.22 13.87 -13.95
N VAL A 410 -20.24 13.15 -12.83
CA VAL A 410 -21.39 12.32 -12.43
C VAL A 410 -22.62 13.18 -12.15
N GLY A 411 -22.46 14.33 -11.48
CA GLY A 411 -23.57 15.24 -11.21
C GLY A 411 -24.18 15.81 -12.50
N VAL A 412 -23.36 16.30 -13.42
CA VAL A 412 -23.81 16.82 -14.72
C VAL A 412 -24.48 15.73 -15.56
N ALA A 413 -23.86 14.56 -15.67
CA ALA A 413 -24.42 13.43 -16.42
C ALA A 413 -25.76 12.97 -15.82
N PHE A 414 -25.87 12.92 -14.49
CA PHE A 414 -27.12 12.59 -13.81
C PHE A 414 -28.22 13.61 -14.11
N ILE A 415 -27.94 14.91 -13.97
CA ILE A 415 -28.93 15.96 -14.24
C ILE A 415 -29.39 15.91 -15.69
N ALA A 416 -28.47 15.76 -16.64
CA ALA A 416 -28.79 15.68 -18.07
C ALA A 416 -29.66 14.45 -18.40
N LEU A 417 -29.26 13.27 -17.93
CA LEU A 417 -30.02 12.03 -18.16
C LEU A 417 -31.39 12.09 -17.49
N PHE A 418 -31.46 12.62 -16.28
CA PHE A 418 -32.71 12.74 -15.54
C PHE A 418 -33.67 13.73 -16.19
N ALA A 419 -33.17 14.87 -16.66
CA ALA A 419 -33.97 15.84 -17.42
C ALA A 419 -34.50 15.23 -18.74
N LEU A 420 -33.69 14.45 -19.44
CA LEU A 420 -34.09 13.72 -20.64
C LEU A 420 -35.24 12.75 -20.34
N VAL A 421 -35.11 11.94 -19.30
CA VAL A 421 -36.18 11.00 -18.87
C VAL A 421 -37.45 11.77 -18.50
N ILE A 422 -37.38 12.83 -17.71
CA ILE A 422 -38.58 13.61 -17.37
C ILE A 422 -39.21 14.20 -18.64
N SER A 423 -38.41 14.71 -19.57
CA SER A 423 -38.92 15.30 -20.80
C SER A 423 -39.63 14.28 -21.70
N SER A 424 -39.22 13.01 -21.70
CA SER A 424 -39.90 11.95 -22.45
C SER A 424 -41.25 11.54 -21.85
N TRP A 425 -41.51 11.95 -20.60
CA TRP A 425 -42.72 11.65 -19.85
C TRP A 425 -43.65 12.87 -19.67
N ARG A 426 -43.27 14.03 -20.22
CA ARG A 426 -44.18 15.16 -20.48
C ARG A 426 -45.01 14.83 -21.72
#